data_AF-A0A352N7W8-F1
#
_entry.id   AF-A0A352N7W8-F1
#
_cell.length_a   1.000
_cell.length_b   1.000
_cell.length_c   1.000
_cell.angle_alpha   90.00
_cell.angle_beta   90.00
_cell.angle_gamma   90.00
#
_symmetry.space_group_name_H-M   'P 1'
#
loop_
_entity.id
_entity.type
_entity.pdbx_description
1 polymer ?
#
loop_
_entity_poly.entity_id
_entity_poly.type
_entity_poly.pdbx_seq_one_letter_code
_entity_poly.pdbx_strand_id
1 'polypeptide(L)' 'MAKKIDVVEAPDNVYPICPHCKKELKFIWVKTKGFGFIERKQFLLCPHCKTFLAFGNISLA' A
#
# COMPACT_ATOMS: atom_id res chain seq x y z
N MET A 1 -8.35 -28.76 13.23
CA MET A 1 -9.26 -27.65 13.64
C MET A 1 -8.70 -26.37 13.07
N ALA A 2 -9.41 -25.71 12.15
CA ALA A 2 -8.95 -24.43 11.61
C ALA A 2 -9.17 -23.33 12.66
N LYS A 3 -8.12 -22.56 12.96
CA LYS A 3 -8.19 -21.43 13.89
C LYS A 3 -8.96 -20.31 13.20
N LYS A 4 -10.07 -19.85 13.78
CA LYS A 4 -10.82 -18.70 13.27
C LYS A 4 -9.95 -17.45 13.43
N ILE A 5 -9.84 -16.64 12.38
CA ILE A 5 -9.17 -15.34 12.39
C ILE A 5 -10.25 -14.27 12.36
N ASP A 6 -10.29 -13.42 13.37
CA ASP A 6 -11.17 -12.26 13.38
C ASP A 6 -10.46 -11.08 12.70
N VAL A 7 -11.14 -10.46 11.75
CA VAL A 7 -10.65 -9.29 11.02
C VAL A 7 -11.16 -8.05 11.73
N VAL A 8 -10.24 -7.25 12.25
CA VAL A 8 -10.53 -5.99 12.96
C VAL A 8 -9.76 -4.85 12.32
N GLU A 9 -10.25 -3.62 12.48
CA GLU A 9 -9.57 -2.43 12.01
C GLU A 9 -8.29 -2.17 12.82
N ALA A 10 -7.24 -1.70 12.13
CA ALA A 10 -5.99 -1.32 12.79
C ALA A 10 -6.15 0.04 13.50
N PRO A 11 -5.50 0.25 14.67
CA PRO A 11 -5.49 1.56 15.33
C PRO A 11 -4.81 2.65 14.48
N ASP A 12 -5.28 3.89 14.58
CA ASP A 12 -4.79 5.02 13.77
C ASP A 12 -3.29 5.33 13.94
N ASN A 13 -2.73 5.01 15.10
CA ASN A 13 -1.33 5.25 15.44
C ASN A 13 -0.40 4.07 15.06
N VAL A 14 -0.92 3.03 14.42
CA VAL A 14 -0.15 1.87 14.00
C VAL A 14 0.14 1.97 12.51
N TYR A 15 1.41 2.20 12.18
CA TYR A 15 1.87 2.24 10.79
C TYR A 15 2.35 0.86 10.32
N PRO A 16 2.13 0.50 9.05
CA PRO A 16 2.62 -0.76 8.52
C PRO A 16 4.15 -0.76 8.42
N ILE A 17 4.75 -1.95 8.60
CA ILE A 17 6.19 -2.15 8.40
C ILE A 17 6.43 -2.68 6.98
N CYS A 18 7.40 -2.09 6.27
CA CYS A 18 7.79 -2.59 4.95
C CYS A 18 8.31 -4.04 5.06
N PRO A 19 7.75 -5.00 4.32
CA PRO A 19 8.17 -6.40 4.42
C PRO A 19 9.59 -6.63 3.90
N HIS A 20 10.10 -5.74 3.05
CA HIS A 20 11.42 -5.83 2.41
C HIS A 20 12.54 -5.20 3.24
N CYS A 21 12.37 -3.95 3.68
CA CYS A 21 13.43 -3.22 4.40
C CYS A 21 13.20 -3.08 5.91
N LYS A 22 12.07 -3.60 6.41
CA LYS A 22 11.68 -3.61 7.83
C LYS A 22 11.57 -2.22 8.49
N LYS A 23 11.52 -1.15 7.68
CA LYS A 23 11.26 0.22 8.16
C LYS A 23 9.77 0.50 8.24
N GLU A 24 9.38 1.33 9.20
CA GLU A 24 8.02 1.83 9.37
C GLU A 24 7.60 2.76 8.20
N LEU A 25 6.38 2.58 7.72
CA LEU A 25 5.80 3.30 6.59
C LEU A 25 4.76 4.32 7.05
N LYS A 26 5.23 5.52 7.44
CA LYS A 26 4.35 6.67 7.73
C LYS A 26 3.70 7.27 6.49
N PHE A 27 4.30 7.01 5.33
CA PHE A 27 3.81 7.40 4.01
C PHE A 27 4.25 6.35 2.99
N ILE A 28 3.50 6.27 1.89
CA ILE A 28 3.80 5.42 0.74
C ILE A 28 3.86 6.30 -0.51
N TRP A 29 4.72 5.95 -1.46
CA TRP A 29 4.75 6.65 -2.73
C TRP A 29 3.75 6.03 -3.70
N VAL A 30 2.94 6.87 -4.32
CA VAL A 30 2.01 6.48 -5.37
C VAL A 30 2.57 6.92 -6.71
N LYS A 31 2.71 5.99 -7.65
CA LYS A 31 3.06 6.29 -9.02
C LYS A 31 1.91 5.92 -9.92
N THR A 32 1.40 6.90 -10.66
CA THR A 32 0.34 6.68 -11.64
C THR A 32 0.95 6.49 -13.03
N LYS A 33 0.55 5.43 -13.73
CA LYS A 33 0.78 5.30 -15.17
C LYS A 33 -0.55 5.25 -15.92
N GLY A 34 -0.63 6.03 -16.98
CA GLY A 34 -1.81 6.24 -17.83
C GLY A 34 -1.88 7.71 -18.25
N PHE A 35 -2.44 7.99 -19.43
CA PHE A 35 -2.61 9.33 -19.98
C PHE A 35 -4.09 9.52 -20.37
N GLY A 36 -4.73 10.59 -19.91
CA GLY A 36 -6.13 10.91 -20.28
C GLY A 36 -7.20 10.03 -19.60
N PHE A 37 -8.23 9.67 -20.37
CA PHE A 37 -9.42 8.88 -19.95
C PHE A 37 -9.19 7.36 -19.87
N ILE A 38 -7.97 6.89 -20.16
CA ILE A 38 -7.62 5.46 -20.17
C ILE A 38 -7.09 5.08 -18.79
N GLU A 39 -7.54 3.92 -18.28
CA GLU A 39 -7.30 3.38 -16.93
C GLU A 39 -5.98 3.83 -16.27
N ARG A 40 -6.10 4.56 -15.16
CA ARG A 40 -4.97 5.01 -14.35
C ARG A 40 -4.55 3.89 -13.39
N LYS A 41 -3.54 3.11 -13.77
CA LYS A 41 -2.94 2.12 -12.85
C LYS A 41 -2.06 2.86 -11.84
N GLN A 42 -2.32 2.64 -10.55
CA GLN A 42 -1.49 3.18 -9.49
C GLN A 42 -0.61 2.08 -8.89
N PHE A 43 0.66 2.39 -8.71
CA PHE A 43 1.66 1.55 -8.07
C PHE A 43 2.02 2.16 -6.72
N LEU A 44 1.97 1.36 -5.67
CA LEU A 44 2.43 1.72 -4.33
C LEU A 44 3.87 1.26 -4.15
N LEU A 45 4.71 2.17 -3.66
CA LEU A 45 6.14 1.97 -3.50
C LEU A 45 6.55 2.34 -2.08
N CYS A 46 7.50 1.58 -1.53
CA CYS A 46 8.16 1.94 -0.27
C CYS A 46 9.08 3.15 -0.50
N PRO A 47 8.97 4.24 0.29
CA PRO A 47 9.83 5.41 0.14
C PRO A 47 11.29 5.14 0.56
N HIS A 48 11.51 4.14 1.42
CA HIS A 48 12.84 3.87 1.98
C HIS A 48 13.71 3.01 1.08
N CYS A 49 13.12 1.95 0.50
CA CYS A 49 13.86 0.96 -0.31
C CYS A 49 13.41 0.92 -1.77
N LYS A 50 12.40 1.73 -2.15
CA LYS A 50 11.87 1.84 -3.51
C LYS A 50 11.23 0.55 -4.06
N THR A 51 11.04 -0.46 -3.21
CA THR A 51 10.39 -1.71 -3.60
C THR A 51 8.90 -1.51 -3.83
N PHE A 52 8.38 -2.25 -4.81
CA PHE A 52 6.96 -2.37 -5.12
C PHE A 52 6.19 -3.03 -3.97
N LEU A 53 5.10 -2.40 -3.53
CA LEU A 53 4.26 -2.89 -2.42
C LEU A 53 2.94 -3.46 -2.92
N ALA A 54 2.25 -2.74 -3.82
CA ALA A 54 0.97 -3.17 -4.38
C ALA A 54 0.63 -2.35 -5.63
N PHE A 55 -0.35 -2.80 -6.42
CA PHE A 55 -0.92 -2.05 -7.53
C PHE A 55 -2.45 -2.12 -7.48
N GLY A 56 -3.12 -1.08 -7.99
CA GLY A 56 -4.57 -1.06 -8.05
C GLY A 56 -5.13 0.20 -8.70
N ASN A 57 -6.45 0.22 -8.86
CA ASN A 57 -7.20 1.41 -9.22
C ASN A 57 -7.61 2.10 -7.91
N ILE A 58 -6.74 2.96 -7.38
CA ILE A 58 -7.06 3.71 -6.16
C ILE A 58 -7.80 4.98 -6.60
N SER A 59 -9.11 5.00 -6.38
CA SER A 59 -9.88 6.24 -6.40
C SER A 59 -9.60 6.96 -5.09
N LEU A 60 -8.67 7.93 -5.10
CA LEU A 60 -8.55 8.89 -4.00
C LEU A 60 -9.74 9.85 -4.16
N ALA A 61 -10.84 9.54 -3.48
CA ALA A 61 -11.99 10.43 -3.34
C ALA A 61 -11.66 11.60 -2.40
#